data_AF-A0A948UUE6-F1
#
_entry.id   AF-A0A948UUE6-F1
#
_cell.length_a   1.000
_cell.length_b   1.000
_cell.length_c   1.000
_cell.angle_alpha   90.00
_cell.angle_beta   90.00
_cell.angle_gamma   90.00
#
_symmetry.space_group_name_H-M   'P 1'
#
loop_
_entity.id
_entity.type
_entity.pdbx_description
1 polymer ?
#
loop_
_entity_poly.entity_id
_entity_poly.type
_entity_poly.pdbx_seq_one_letter_code
_entity_poly.pdbx_strand_id
1 'polypeptide(L)' 'MNIGQEVLEMLKQEITDVEYNRYIKHLKYDAKNSTGDLAIYYAPNALVLNWIKNKYGEKIAHL' A
#
# COMPACT_ATOMS: atom_id res chain seq x y z
N MET A 1 14.49 -8.49 1.94
CA MET A 1 13.32 -7.61 2.09
C MET A 1 12.61 -7.59 0.75
N ASN A 2 11.28 -7.68 0.73
CA ASN A 2 10.50 -7.58 -0.50
C ASN A 2 10.17 -6.10 -0.72
N ILE A 3 10.38 -5.58 -1.93
CA ILE A 3 10.15 -4.17 -2.32
C ILE A 3 8.79 -3.66 -1.82
N GLY A 4 7.74 -4.49 -1.92
CA GLY A 4 6.41 -4.09 -1.47
C GLY A 4 6.24 -3.85 0.03
N GLN A 5 7.09 -4.44 0.89
CA GLN A 5 7.11 -4.13 2.33
C GLN A 5 7.84 -2.82 2.62
N GLU A 6 8.91 -2.53 1.89
CA GLU A 6 9.65 -1.26 2.03
C GLU A 6 8.76 -0.07 1.67
N VAL A 7 7.98 -0.17 0.59
CA VAL A 7 7.00 0.85 0.20
C VAL A 7 5.96 1.10 1.30
N LEU A 8 5.49 0.05 1.99
CA LEU A 8 4.54 0.20 3.10
C LEU A 8 5.16 0.86 4.34
N GLU A 9 6.43 0.59 4.63
CA GLU A 9 7.16 1.24 5.72
C GLU A 9 7.46 2.71 5.41
N MET A 10 7.85 3.03 4.17
CA MET A 10 8.01 4.43 3.74
C MET A 10 6.68 5.18 3.81
N LEU A 11 5.59 4.57 3.33
CA LEU A 11 4.26 5.15 3.43
C LEU A 11 3.84 5.37 4.88
N LYS A 12 4.21 4.46 5.80
CA LYS A 12 3.93 4.60 7.24
C LYS A 12 4.62 5.81 7.87
N GLN A 13 5.83 6.16 7.40
CA GLN A 13 6.53 7.35 7.88
C GLN A 13 5.88 8.65 7.38
N GLU A 14 5.22 8.62 6.22
CA GLU A 14 4.56 9.80 5.67
C GLU A 14 3.15 10.06 6.20
N ILE A 15 2.47 9.04 6.70
CA ILE A 15 1.07 9.13 7.14
C ILE A 15 0.96 8.98 8.66
N THR A 16 -0.18 9.39 9.20
CA THR A 16 -0.44 9.21 10.63
C THR A 16 -0.67 7.73 10.97
N ASP A 17 -0.29 7.31 12.18
CA ASP A 17 -0.54 5.95 12.69
C ASP A 17 -2.02 5.56 12.63
N VAL A 18 -2.92 6.54 12.79
CA VAL A 18 -4.37 6.32 12.71
C VAL A 18 -4.78 5.89 11.31
N GLU A 19 -4.30 6.58 10.27
CA GLU A 19 -4.59 6.25 8.88
C GLU A 19 -3.95 4.93 8.47
N TYR A 20 -2.71 4.70 8.90
CA TYR A 20 -2.01 3.46 8.64
C TYR A 20 -2.79 2.26 9.21
N ASN A 21 -3.15 2.33 10.50
CA ASN A 21 -3.86 1.23 11.16
C ASN A 21 -5.26 0.99 10.57
N ARG A 22 -5.93 2.05 10.09
CA ARG A 22 -7.31 1.95 9.61
C ARG A 22 -7.42 1.44 8.17
N TYR A 23 -6.44 1.74 7.34
CA TYR A 23 -6.54 1.50 5.89
C TYR A 23 -5.38 0.68 5.34
N ILE A 24 -4.13 1.06 5.66
CA ILE A 24 -2.93 0.48 5.05
C ILE A 24 -2.56 -0.87 5.68
N LYS A 25 -2.75 -1.04 6.98
CA LYS A 25 -2.44 -2.28 7.72
C LYS A 25 -3.19 -3.52 7.20
N HIS A 26 -4.33 -3.32 6.55
CA HIS A 26 -5.14 -4.39 5.98
C HIS A 26 -4.73 -4.78 4.55
N LEU A 27 -3.79 -4.06 3.94
CA LEU A 27 -3.27 -4.40 2.63
C LEU A 27 -2.42 -5.66 2.70
N LYS A 28 -2.65 -6.57 1.76
CA LYS A 28 -1.83 -7.77 1.58
C LYS A 28 -0.99 -7.61 0.32
N TYR A 29 0.32 -7.62 0.48
CA TYR A 29 1.25 -7.62 -0.66
C TYR A 29 1.29 -9.00 -1.32
N ASP A 30 1.12 -9.04 -2.64
CA ASP A 30 1.19 -10.26 -3.44
C ASP A 30 2.58 -10.43 -4.05
N ALA A 31 3.50 -11.03 -3.30
CA ALA A 31 4.86 -11.26 -3.77
C ALA A 31 4.96 -12.20 -4.98
N LYS A 32 3.90 -12.97 -5.30
CA LYS A 32 3.94 -13.91 -6.44
C LYS A 32 3.63 -13.22 -7.76
N ASN A 33 2.67 -12.30 -7.75
CA ASN A 33 2.27 -11.55 -8.94
C ASN A 33 2.97 -10.19 -9.05
N SER A 34 3.64 -9.75 -7.99
CA SER A 34 4.46 -8.55 -8.02
C SER A 34 5.81 -8.83 -8.68
N THR A 35 6.23 -7.92 -9.54
CA THR A 35 7.54 -7.94 -10.24
C THR A 35 8.38 -6.75 -9.78
N GLY A 36 9.60 -6.60 -10.30
CA GLY A 36 10.48 -5.47 -9.94
C GLY A 36 9.86 -4.09 -10.22
N ASP A 37 9.01 -4.00 -11.25
CA ASP A 37 8.39 -2.74 -11.69
C ASP A 37 6.90 -2.64 -11.32
N LEU A 38 6.33 -3.69 -10.72
CA LEU A 38 4.91 -3.76 -10.40
C LEU A 38 4.69 -4.35 -9.01
N ALA A 39 4.23 -3.53 -8.08
CA ALA A 39 3.79 -3.98 -6.76
C ALA A 39 2.26 -4.15 -6.74
N ILE A 40 1.79 -5.35 -6.40
CA ILE A 40 0.37 -5.68 -6.31
C ILE A 40 -0.04 -5.83 -4.84
N TYR A 41 -1.09 -5.11 -4.47
CA TYR A 41 -1.68 -5.13 -3.15
C TYR A 41 -3.16 -5.45 -3.21
N TYR A 42 -3.65 -6.27 -2.28
CA TYR A 42 -5.06 -6.53 -2.09
C TYR A 42 -5.60 -5.81 -0.85
N ALA A 43 -6.70 -5.10 -1.05
CA ALA A 43 -7.50 -4.53 0.03
C ALA A 43 -8.63 -5.49 0.44
N PRO A 44 -9.13 -5.39 1.67
CA PRO A 44 -10.21 -6.26 2.17
C PRO A 44 -11.56 -6.03 1.47
N ASN A 45 -11.77 -4.85 0.88
CA ASN A 45 -12.99 -4.51 0.14
C ASN A 45 -12.74 -3.36 -0.85
N ALA A 46 -13.70 -3.13 -1.75
CA ALA A 46 -13.62 -2.12 -2.80
C ALA A 46 -13.62 -0.67 -2.28
N LEU A 47 -14.26 -0.39 -1.14
CA LEU A 47 -14.28 0.95 -0.56
C LEU A 47 -12.89 1.38 -0.09
N VAL A 48 -12.22 0.51 0.67
CA VAL A 48 -10.85 0.73 1.13
C VAL A 48 -9.89 0.80 -0.05
N LEU A 49 -10.06 -0.06 -1.05
CA LEU A 49 -9.28 -0.01 -2.29
C LEU A 49 -9.37 1.36 -2.97
N ASN A 50 -10.60 1.83 -3.23
CA ASN A 50 -10.82 3.10 -3.91
C ASN A 50 -10.31 4.28 -3.09
N TRP A 51 -10.49 4.25 -1.77
CA TRP A 51 -10.00 5.30 -0.90
C TRP A 51 -8.47 5.38 -0.90
N ILE A 52 -7.77 4.24 -0.77
CA ILE A 52 -6.30 4.18 -0.84
C ILE A 52 -5.82 4.61 -2.22
N LYS A 53 -6.45 4.12 -3.29
CA LYS A 53 -6.08 4.49 -4.67
C LYS A 53 -6.21 5.99 -4.92
N ASN A 54 -7.29 6.61 -4.48
CA ASN A 54 -7.51 8.05 -4.67
C ASN A 54 -6.60 8.91 -3.79
N LYS A 55 -6.30 8.47 -2.56
CA LYS A 55 -5.56 9.28 -1.59
C LYS A 55 -4.04 9.07 -1.65
N TYR A 56 -3.61 7.85 -1.89
CA TYR A 56 -2.21 7.44 -1.83
C TYR A 56 -1.69 6.83 -3.13
N GLY A 57 -2.51 6.68 -4.17
CA GLY A 57 -2.09 6.08 -5.43
C GLY A 57 -0.88 6.79 -6.06
N GLU A 58 -0.90 8.13 -6.09
CA GLU A 58 0.24 8.91 -6.58
C GLU A 58 1.48 8.76 -5.68
N LYS A 59 1.31 8.86 -4.36
CA LYS A 59 2.40 8.68 -3.39
C LYS A 59 3.08 7.31 -3.53
N ILE A 60 2.28 6.24 -3.58
CA ILE A 60 2.78 4.87 -3.72
C ILE A 60 3.47 4.66 -5.07
N ALA A 61 3.03 5.32 -6.14
CA ALA A 61 3.66 5.21 -7.45
C ALA A 61 5.01 5.95 -7.56
N HIS A 62 5.29 6.89 -6.66
CA HIS A 62 6.54 7.67 -6.61
C HIS A 62 7.55 7.14 -5.60
N LEU A 63 7.20 6.11 -4.82
CA LEU A 63 8.04 5.44 -3.82
C LEU A 63 8.66 4.16 -4.39
#